data_AF-A0AA49Q0P6-F1
#
_entry.id   AF-A0AA49Q0P6-F1
#
_cell.length_a   1.000
_cell.length_b   1.000
_cell.length_c   1.000
_cell.angle_alpha   90.00
_cell.angle_beta   90.00
_cell.angle_gamma   90.00
#
_symmetry.space_group_name_H-M   'P 1'
#
loop_
_entity.id
_entity.type
_entity.pdbx_description
1 polymer ?
#
loop_
_entity_poly.entity_id
_entity_poly.type
_entity_poly.pdbx_seq_one_letter_code
_entity_poly.pdbx_strand_id
1 'polypeptide(L)' 'MKATVFALFTGLLVGLIFSFLELPLPAPNVLPGIAGIVGIYLGGQLFMYITKLLGR' A
#
# COMPACT_ATOMS: atom_id res chain seq x y z
N MET A 1 6.81 -13.72 0.43
CA MET A 1 5.51 -14.36 0.69
C MET A 1 5.07 -14.22 2.15
N LYS A 2 5.86 -14.67 3.14
CA LYS A 2 5.51 -14.54 4.56
C LYS A 2 5.22 -13.09 4.99
N ALA A 3 6.10 -12.15 4.62
CA ALA A 3 5.94 -10.73 4.97
C ALA A 3 4.67 -10.09 4.39
N THR A 4 4.27 -10.43 3.16
CA THR A 4 3.05 -9.90 2.52
C THR A 4 1.80 -10.35 3.26
N VAL A 5 1.73 -11.63 3.63
CA VAL A 5 0.60 -12.17 4.41
C VAL A 5 0.53 -11.51 5.78
N PHE A 6 1.67 -11.35 6.47
CA PHE A 6 1.71 -10.63 7.74
C PHE A 6 1.33 -9.16 7.59
N ALA A 7 1.75 -8.46 6.53
CA ALA A 7 1.38 -7.07 6.30
C ALA A 7 -0.13 -6.90 6.08
N LEU A 8 -0.75 -7.80 5.30
CA LEU A 8 -2.21 -7.83 5.11
C LEU A 8 -2.95 -8.10 6.41
N PHE A 9 -2.50 -9.09 7.18
CA PHE A 9 -3.12 -9.45 8.45
C PHE A 9 -2.99 -8.33 9.49
N THR A 10 -1.81 -7.74 9.62
CA THR A 10 -1.57 -6.59 10.49
C THR A 10 -2.44 -5.40 10.07
N GLY A 11 -2.51 -5.07 8.78
CA GLY A 11 -3.36 -3.99 8.28
C GLY A 11 -4.84 -4.21 8.59
N LEU A 12 -5.32 -5.45 8.42
CA LEU A 12 -6.69 -5.84 8.76
C LEU A 12 -6.96 -5.70 10.25
N LEU A 13 -6.08 -6.21 11.12
CA LEU A 13 -6.23 -6.10 12.57
C LEU A 13 -6.20 -4.65 13.05
N VAL A 14 -5.27 -3.83 12.55
CA VAL A 14 -5.19 -2.42 12.89
C VAL A 14 -6.45 -1.69 12.45
N GLY A 15 -6.93 -1.94 11.23
CA GLY A 15 -8.20 -1.38 10.74
C GLY A 15 -9.38 -1.74 11.64
N LEU A 16 -9.52 -3.03 11.99
CA LEU A 16 -10.58 -3.50 12.88
C LEU A 16 -10.52 -2.86 14.27
N ILE A 17 -9.35 -2.81 14.90
CA ILE A 17 -9.19 -2.22 16.24
C ILE A 17 -9.55 -0.73 16.22
N PHE A 18 -9.06 0.03 15.23
CA PHE A 18 -9.33 1.46 15.16
C PHE A 18 -10.80 1.75 14.85
N SER A 19 -11.42 1.00 13.94
CA SER A 19 -12.85 1.12 13.67
C SER A 19 -13.70 0.72 14.89
N PHE A 20 -13.31 -0.33 15.62
CA PHE A 20 -14.02 -0.76 16.83
C PHE A 20 -13.93 0.26 17.97
N LEU A 21 -12.78 0.93 18.10
CA LEU A 21 -12.55 1.98 19.11
C LEU A 21 -12.99 3.38 18.64
N GLU A 22 -13.63 3.49 17.46
CA GLU A 22 -14.03 4.77 16.85
C GLU A 22 -12.88 5.78 16.70
N LEU A 23 -11.66 5.27 16.53
CA LEU A 23 -10.45 6.07 16.34
C LEU A 23 -10.30 6.49 14.87
N PRO A 24 -9.70 7.66 14.59
CA PRO A 24 -9.36 8.04 13.22
C PRO A 24 -8.41 7.02 12.60
N LEU A 25 -8.76 6.50 11.43
CA LEU A 25 -7.94 5.52 10.73
C LEU A 25 -6.56 6.11 10.39
N PRO A 26 -5.46 5.38 10.63
CA PRO A 26 -4.11 5.85 10.33
C PRO A 26 -3.77 5.79 8.83
N ALA A 27 -4.49 4.96 8.07
CA ALA A 27 -4.32 4.81 6.62
C ALA A 27 -5.30 5.72 5.86
N PRO A 28 -5.00 6.08 4.59
CA PRO A 28 -5.94 6.82 3.76
C PRO A 28 -7.28 6.11 3.68
N ASN A 29 -8.33 6.78 4.16
CA ASN A 29 -9.68 6.24 4.28
C ASN A 29 -10.55 6.48 3.03
N VAL A 30 -9.97 7.02 1.96
CA VAL A 30 -10.66 7.31 0.70
C VAL A 30 -10.04 6.55 -0.47
N LEU A 31 -10.88 6.06 -1.38
CA LEU A 31 -10.45 5.31 -2.57
C LEU A 31 -9.38 6.05 -3.40
N PRO A 32 -9.46 7.38 -3.62
CA PRO A 32 -8.41 8.12 -4.33
C PRO A 32 -7.04 8.05 -3.63
N GLY A 33 -6.99 8.05 -2.30
CA GLY A 33 -5.74 7.95 -1.53
C GLY A 33 -5.09 6.58 -1.71
N ILE A 34 -5.90 5.52 -1.66
CA ILE A 34 -5.43 4.15 -1.91
C ILE A 34 -4.93 3.99 -3.36
N ALA A 35 -5.69 4.50 -4.33
CA ALA A 35 -5.29 4.50 -5.74
C ALA A 35 -3.96 5.26 -5.96
N GLY A 36 -3.75 6.38 -5.26
CA GLY A 36 -2.48 7.13 -5.28
C GLY A 36 -1.29 6.30 -4.82
N ILE A 37 -1.40 5.57 -3.70
CA ILE A 37 -0.33 4.68 -3.20
C ILE A 37 0.02 3.60 -4.22
N VAL A 38 -1.01 2.97 -4.82
CA VAL A 38 -0.82 1.95 -5.87
C VAL A 38 -0.11 2.56 -7.09
N GLY A 39 -0.54 3.75 -7.53
CA GLY A 39 0.07 4.46 -8.65
C GLY A 39 1.54 4.79 -8.42
N ILE A 40 1.91 5.23 -7.21
CA ILE A 40 3.31 5.51 -6.84
C ILE A 40 4.16 4.24 -6.94
N TYR A 41 3.68 3.12 -6.37
CA TYR A 41 4.41 1.85 -6.44
C TYR A 41 4.59 1.37 -7.88
N LEU A 42 3.51 1.37 -8.67
CA LEU A 42 3.55 0.96 -10.07
C LEU A 42 4.45 1.88 -10.91
N GLY A 43 4.42 3.19 -10.66
CA GLY A 43 5.30 4.16 -11.32
C GLY A 43 6.78 3.88 -11.05
N GLY A 44 7.14 3.57 -9.79
CA GLY A 44 8.51 3.18 -9.43
C GLY A 44 8.94 1.88 -10.11
N GLN A 45 8.07 0.86 -10.12
CA GLN A 45 8.33 -0.40 -10.83
C GLN A 45 8.52 -0.16 -12.34
N LEU A 46 7.63 0.61 -12.95
CA LEU A 46 7.71 0.95 -14.37
C LEU A 46 9.01 1.70 -14.69
N PHE A 47 9.42 2.64 -13.85
CA PHE A 47 10.70 3.34 -13.99
C PHE A 47 11.88 2.36 -13.99
N MET A 48 11.92 1.41 -13.06
CA MET A 48 12.97 0.38 -13.03
C MET A 48 12.98 -0.50 -14.28
N TYR A 49 11.82 -0.83 -14.84
CA TYR A 49 11.74 -1.57 -16.10
C TYR A 49 12.27 -0.75 -17.27
N ILE A 50 11.91 0.53 -17.33
CA ILE A 50 12.37 1.46 -18.37
C ILE A 50 13.89 1.64 -18.30
N THR A 51 14.46 1.86 -17.12
CA THR A 51 15.92 2.03 -16.95
C THR A 51 16.67 0.78 -17.40
N LYS A 52 16.17 -0.40 -17.01
CA LYS A 52 16.74 -1.69 -17.42
C LYS A 52 16.70 -1.88 -18.94
N LEU A 53 15.63 -1.45 -19.60
CA LEU A 53 15.49 -1.52 -21.06
C LEU A 53 16.45 -0.56 -21.79
N LEU A 54 16.71 0.62 -21.20
CA LEU A 54 17.66 1.62 -21.68
C LEU A 54 19.13 1.21 -21.49
N GLY A 55 19.41 0.01 -20.97
CA GLY A 55 20.77 -0.49 -20.75
C GLY A 55 21.51 0.21 -19.60
N ARG A 56 20.77 0.83 -18.69
CA ARG A 56 21.28 1.45 -17.45
C ARG A 56 20.89 0.65 -16.23
#